data_AF-A0A9E6WHH3-F1
#
_entry.id   AF-A0A9E6WHH3-F1
#
_cell.length_a   1.000
_cell.length_b   1.000
_cell.length_c   1.000
_cell.angle_alpha   90.00
_cell.angle_beta   90.00
_cell.angle_gamma   90.00
#
_symmetry.space_group_name_H-M   'P 1'
#
loop_
_entity.id
_entity.type
_entity.pdbx_description
1 polymer ?
#
loop_
_entity_poly.entity_id
_entity_poly.type
_entity_poly.pdbx_seq_one_letter_code
_entity_poly.pdbx_strand_id
1 'polypeptide(L)' 'MQQLGGLHIRDEVLTPDGRLDIPRIKPIARLGNYDYTMFERTFEMRISEAHDALAGGLERHGSR' A
#
# COMPACT_ATOMS: atom_id res chain seq x y z
N MET A 1 -17.54 11.37 12.60
CA MET A 1 -16.23 10.82 12.20
C MET A 1 -15.99 9.56 13.01
N GLN A 2 -15.65 8.45 12.36
CA GLN A 2 -15.39 7.19 13.06
C GLN A 2 -13.91 7.13 13.48
N GLN A 3 -13.63 6.79 14.74
CA GLN A 3 -12.28 6.51 15.23
C GLN A 3 -12.05 4.99 15.31
N LEU A 4 -10.86 4.54 14.93
CA LEU A 4 -10.45 3.14 15.06
C LEU A 4 -9.89 2.89 16.48
N GLY A 5 -10.36 1.85 17.17
CA GLY A 5 -9.92 1.55 18.54
C GLY A 5 -8.55 0.86 18.65
N GLY A 6 -7.99 0.40 17.54
CA GLY A 6 -6.70 -0.29 17.48
C GLY A 6 -6.57 -1.15 16.23
N LEU A 7 -5.34 -1.53 15.89
CA LEU A 7 -5.02 -2.43 14.78
C LEU A 7 -4.04 -3.49 15.28
N HIS A 8 -4.31 -4.76 15.02
CA HIS A 8 -3.39 -5.85 15.31
C HIS A 8 -2.69 -6.28 14.02
N ILE A 9 -1.37 -6.21 14.02
CA ILE A 9 -0.51 -6.58 12.88
C ILE A 9 0.48 -7.62 13.38
N ARG A 10 0.72 -8.68 12.60
CA ARG A 10 1.80 -9.62 12.89
C ARG A 10 3.14 -8.96 12.59
N ASP A 11 4.11 -9.03 13.50
CA ASP A 11 5.41 -8.38 13.32
C ASP A 11 6.12 -8.83 12.02
N GLU A 12 5.94 -10.10 11.64
CA GLU A 12 6.53 -10.71 10.44
C GLU A 12 6.09 -10.07 9.12
N VAL A 13 4.98 -9.32 9.10
CA VAL A 13 4.49 -8.63 7.88
C VAL A 13 4.86 -7.16 7.85
N LEU A 14 5.65 -6.68 8.80
CA LEU A 14 6.22 -5.34 8.78
C LEU A 14 7.58 -5.37 8.08
N THR A 15 7.76 -4.48 7.13
CA THR A 15 9.06 -4.20 6.52
C THR A 15 9.92 -3.38 7.50
N PRO A 16 11.26 -3.37 7.35
CA PRO A 16 12.15 -2.61 8.24
C PRO A 16 11.86 -1.10 8.30
N ASP A 17 11.25 -0.53 7.26
CA ASP A 17 10.80 0.86 7.17
C ASP A 17 9.37 1.08 7.70
N GLY A 18 8.78 0.08 8.36
CA GLY A 18 7.48 0.17 9.02
C GLY A 18 6.27 0.11 8.08
N ARG A 19 6.46 -0.38 6.85
CA ARG A 19 5.38 -0.60 5.87
C ARG A 19 4.89 -2.05 5.94
N LEU A 20 3.78 -2.34 5.27
CA LEU A 20 3.25 -3.69 5.17
C LEU A 20 3.87 -4.43 3.99
N ASP A 21 4.38 -5.63 4.24
CA ASP A 21 4.83 -6.60 3.24
C ASP A 21 3.59 -7.24 2.58
N ILE A 22 3.05 -6.57 1.55
CA ILE A 22 1.82 -6.99 0.86
C ILE A 22 1.93 -8.41 0.26
N PRO A 23 3.02 -8.78 -0.45
CA PRO A 23 3.19 -10.15 -0.94
C PRO A 23 3.13 -11.22 0.17
N ARG A 24 3.61 -10.91 1.38
CA ARG A 24 3.53 -11.84 2.52
C ARG A 24 2.13 -11.91 3.11
N ILE A 25 1.40 -10.79 3.16
CA ILE A 25 0.02 -10.73 3.66
C ILE A 25 -0.93 -11.46 2.72
N LYS A 26 -0.67 -11.43 1.41
CA LYS A 26 -1.54 -11.93 0.34
C LYS A 26 -3.00 -11.47 0.53
N PRO A 27 -3.26 -10.16 0.46
CA PRO A 27 -4.63 -9.67 0.53
C PRO A 27 -5.42 -10.14 -0.69
N ILE A 28 -6.73 -10.30 -0.50
CA ILE A 28 -7.68 -10.54 -1.58
C ILE A 28 -8.45 -9.27 -1.91
N ALA A 29 -8.76 -9.07 -3.19
CA ALA A 29 -9.65 -8.00 -3.63
C ALA A 29 -10.73 -8.51 -4.58
N ARG A 30 -11.86 -7.80 -4.59
CA ARG A 30 -12.99 -8.06 -5.48
C ARG A 30 -12.77 -7.33 -6.80
N LEU A 31 -12.83 -8.04 -7.92
CA LEU A 31 -12.71 -7.44 -9.25
C LEU A 31 -14.07 -7.14 -9.91
N GLY A 32 -15.14 -7.76 -9.42
CA GLY A 32 -16.49 -7.69 -9.99
C GLY A 32 -17.11 -9.09 -10.04
N ASN A 33 -18.44 -9.17 -10.24
CA ASN A 33 -19.18 -10.43 -10.34
C ASN A 33 -18.84 -11.44 -9.25
N TYR A 34 -18.26 -12.59 -9.61
CA TYR A 34 -17.76 -13.65 -8.72
C TYR A 34 -16.22 -13.75 -8.73
N ASP A 35 -15.53 -12.84 -9.39
CA ASP A 35 -14.07 -12.85 -9.54
C ASP A 35 -13.36 -12.22 -8.35
N TYR A 36 -12.26 -12.86 -7.93
CA TYR A 36 -11.37 -12.41 -6.87
C TYR A 36 -9.93 -12.45 -7.35
N THR A 37 -9.10 -11.57 -6.80
CA THR A 37 -7.66 -11.57 -7.03
C THR A 37 -6.88 -11.66 -5.74
N MET A 38 -5.64 -12.11 -5.84
CA MET A 38 -4.67 -12.23 -4.76
C MET A 38 -3.44 -11.40 -5.12
N PHE A 39 -2.99 -10.53 -4.22
CA PHE A 39 -1.80 -9.72 -4.47
C PHE A 39 -0.53 -10.50 -4.11
N GLU A 40 0.20 -10.97 -5.13
CA GLU A 40 1.45 -11.72 -4.95
C GLU A 40 2.71 -10.87 -5.11
N ARG A 41 2.61 -9.67 -5.70
CA ARG A 41 3.77 -8.81 -6.00
C ARG A 41 3.40 -7.34 -5.87
N THR A 42 4.37 -6.54 -5.46
CA THR A 42 4.29 -5.07 -5.44
C THR A 42 5.34 -4.47 -6.36
N PHE A 43 5.04 -3.28 -6.87
CA PHE A 43 5.98 -2.46 -7.62
C PHE A 43 5.81 -1.00 -7.20
N GLU A 44 6.89 -0.26 -7.27
CA GLU A 44 6.88 1.18 -7.06
C GLU A 44 6.78 1.86 -8.42
N MET A 45 5.77 2.70 -8.60
CA MET A 45 5.70 3.55 -9.79
C MET A 45 6.67 4.72 -9.57
N ARG A 46 7.83 4.66 -10.25
CA ARG A 46 8.77 5.79 -10.30
C ARG A 46 8.32 6.76 -11.38
N ILE A 47 8.12 8.02 -11.01
CA ILE A 47 7.93 9.10 -11.99
C ILE A 47 9.32 9.61 -12.38
N SER A 48 9.58 9.72 -13.68
CA SER A 48 10.80 10.33 -14.18
C SER A 48 10.79 11.84 -13.92
N GLU A 49 11.94 12.44 -13.61
CA GLU A 49 12.12 13.86 -13.24
C GLU A 49 11.56 14.89 -14.25
N ALA A 50 11.19 14.48 -15.46
CA ALA A 50 10.59 15.36 -16.47
C ALA A 50 9.14 15.82 -16.15
N HIS A 51 8.57 15.42 -15.00
CA HIS A 51 7.18 15.74 -14.67
C HIS A 51 6.93 15.88 -13.16
N ASP A 52 7.68 16.77 -12.50
CA ASP A 52 7.52 17.11 -11.06
C ASP A 52 6.06 17.41 -10.66
N ALA A 53 5.26 17.98 -11.55
CA ALA A 53 3.85 18.28 -11.29
C ALA A 53 2.95 17.03 -11.10
N LEU A 54 3.37 15.85 -11.58
CA LEU A 54 2.62 14.59 -11.43
C LEU A 54 3.01 13.81 -10.17
N ALA A 55 4.12 14.16 -9.52
CA ALA A 55 4.63 13.48 -8.33
C ALA A 55 3.79 13.73 -7.07
N GLY A 56 3.15 14.91 -7.01
CA GLY A 56 2.26 15.32 -5.90
C GLY A 56 1.17 14.32 -5.52
N GLY A 57 0.67 13.53 -6.47
CA GLY A 57 -0.37 12.53 -6.23
C GLY A 57 0.15 11.14 -5.85
N LEU A 58 1.45 10.90 -5.99
CA LEU A 58 2.09 9.60 -5.86
C LEU A 58 3.11 9.55 -4.70
N GLU A 59 3.46 10.70 -4.13
CA GLU A 59 4.32 10.81 -2.96
C GLU A 59 3.57 11.03 -1.64
N ARG A 60 4.16 10.55 -0.55
CA ARG A 60 3.68 10.81 0.82
C ARG A 60 4.25 12.16 1.26
N HIS A 61 3.41 13.18 1.42
CA HIS A 61 3.80 14.37 2.18
C HIS A 61 4.01 13.96 3.65
N GLY A 62 5.27 13.80 4.04
CA GLY A 62 5.66 13.69 5.44
C GLY A 62 5.44 15.05 6.11
N SER A 63 4.27 15.25 6.73
CA SER A 63 4.08 16.35 7.66
C SER A 63 5.03 16.13 8.83
N ARG A 64 6.00 17.04 8.96
CA ARG A 64 6.55 17.38 10.28
C ARG A 64 5.47 18.06 11.11
#